data_AF-A0A3N4LTJ6-F1
#
_entry.id   AF-A0A3N4LTJ6-F1
#
_cell.length_a   1.000
_cell.length_b   1.000
_cell.length_c   1.000
_cell.angle_alpha   90.00
_cell.angle_beta   90.00
_cell.angle_gamma   90.00
#
_symmetry.space_group_name_H-M   'P 1'
#
loop_
_entity.id
_entity.type
_entity.pdbx_description
1 polymer ?
#
loop_
_entity_poly.entity_id
_entity_poly.type
_entity_poly.pdbx_seq_one_letter_code
_entity_poly.pdbx_strand_id
1 'polypeptide(L)'
;MLFLCTVIMSPSPPSSPLPVKPVNSAAELEHQSPSSVTIGTWTRPKTNSGKRPSKKELSDSMGIDESAYGFLMSLATNALSEQIQEKQHLVDTNRWSNVHGDQKVEVYEAFSQKVANTSQTRPDFNQIKECLKDEGIVNYFTQEGWVLARKRWKNKNSGV
;
A
#
# COMPACT_ATOMS: atom_id res chain seq x y z
N MET A 1 73.77 3.74 -4.36
CA MET A 1 73.50 3.23 -5.72
C MET A 1 73.37 4.47 -6.60
N LEU A 2 74.24 4.73 -7.60
CA LEU A 2 74.61 3.97 -8.81
C LEU A 2 73.54 3.98 -9.91
N PHE A 3 74.03 4.26 -11.13
CA PHE A 3 73.43 4.24 -12.46
C PHE A 3 72.51 5.39 -12.92
N LEU A 4 73.11 6.21 -13.80
CA LEU A 4 72.47 6.83 -14.96
C LEU A 4 71.88 5.75 -15.88
N CYS A 5 70.88 6.10 -16.69
CA CYS A 5 71.03 6.08 -18.16
C CYS A 5 69.89 6.84 -18.87
N THR A 6 70.09 7.16 -20.15
CA THR A 6 69.34 8.19 -20.90
C THR A 6 68.63 7.66 -22.15
N VAL A 7 67.43 8.20 -22.41
CA VAL A 7 66.86 8.63 -23.73
C VAL A 7 66.80 7.62 -24.90
N ILE A 8 65.62 7.55 -25.54
CA ILE A 8 65.37 7.57 -27.02
C ILE A 8 63.83 7.58 -27.21
N MET A 9 63.21 8.67 -27.69
CA MET A 9 63.00 9.13 -29.08
C MET A 9 61.96 8.31 -29.89
N SER A 10 60.88 8.97 -30.30
CA SER A 10 59.76 8.43 -31.11
C SER A 10 60.02 8.46 -32.62
N PRO A 11 59.23 7.71 -33.41
CA PRO A 11 58.42 8.37 -34.47
C PRO A 11 56.98 7.82 -34.63
N SER A 12 56.22 8.42 -35.56
CA SER A 12 54.81 8.10 -35.93
C SER A 12 54.53 8.59 -37.38
N PRO A 13 53.37 8.34 -38.04
CA PRO A 13 52.20 7.51 -37.68
C PRO A 13 52.15 6.19 -38.52
N PRO A 14 51.41 5.94 -39.64
CA PRO A 14 50.45 6.73 -40.45
C PRO A 14 49.01 6.15 -40.64
N SER A 15 48.06 7.07 -40.92
CA SER A 15 46.87 6.98 -41.79
C SER A 15 45.93 5.74 -41.91
N SER A 16 44.81 5.81 -41.17
CA SER A 16 43.42 5.75 -41.73
C SER A 16 42.83 4.38 -42.20
N PRO A 17 41.57 4.27 -42.68
CA PRO A 17 40.45 3.93 -41.77
C PRO A 17 39.41 2.90 -42.30
N LEU A 18 38.74 2.14 -41.40
CA LEU A 18 37.47 1.44 -41.72
C LEU A 18 36.46 1.43 -40.53
N PRO A 19 35.13 1.28 -40.78
CA PRO A 19 34.07 1.43 -39.76
C PRO A 19 33.30 0.13 -39.44
N VAL A 20 32.25 0.23 -38.61
CA VAL A 20 31.17 -0.75 -38.27
C VAL A 20 31.59 -2.12 -37.67
N LYS A 21 30.94 -2.69 -36.64
CA LYS A 21 29.78 -2.34 -35.78
C LYS A 21 30.06 -2.87 -34.35
N PRO A 22 29.64 -2.21 -33.27
CA PRO A 22 29.39 -2.89 -31.99
C PRO A 22 28.13 -3.76 -32.11
N VAL A 23 28.24 -5.07 -31.85
CA VAL A 23 27.08 -5.95 -31.71
C VAL A 23 26.60 -5.92 -30.26
N ASN A 24 25.70 -4.97 -29.96
CA ASN A 24 25.07 -4.89 -28.64
C ASN A 24 24.02 -6.00 -28.47
N SER A 25 24.49 -7.19 -28.12
CA SER A 25 23.68 -8.19 -27.43
C SER A 25 23.40 -7.71 -26.01
N ALA A 26 22.36 -6.88 -25.85
CA ALA A 26 21.80 -6.50 -24.57
C ALA A 26 20.28 -6.72 -24.63
N ALA A 27 19.71 -7.27 -23.56
CA ALA A 27 18.31 -7.71 -23.56
C ALA A 27 17.35 -6.56 -23.88
N GLU A 28 16.32 -6.86 -24.69
CA GLU A 28 15.13 -6.04 -24.80
C GLU A 28 14.35 -6.16 -23.47
N LEU A 29 14.82 -5.42 -22.47
CA LEU A 29 14.09 -5.17 -21.24
C LEU A 29 12.84 -4.39 -21.61
N GLU A 30 11.73 -5.10 -21.80
CA GLU A 30 10.40 -4.52 -21.91
C GLU A 30 10.22 -3.53 -20.76
N HIS A 31 10.29 -2.24 -21.10
CA HIS A 31 9.91 -1.18 -20.17
C HIS A 31 8.39 -1.21 -20.09
N GLN A 32 7.88 -2.10 -19.24
CA GLN A 32 6.55 -1.99 -18.66
C GLN A 32 6.52 -0.67 -17.88
N SER A 33 6.26 0.41 -18.62
CA SER A 33 5.95 1.72 -18.08
C SER A 33 4.93 1.52 -16.96
N PRO A 34 5.18 2.02 -15.74
CA PRO A 34 4.28 1.77 -14.62
C PRO A 34 2.90 2.25 -15.00
N SER A 35 1.95 1.31 -15.14
CA SER A 35 0.62 1.55 -15.68
C SER A 35 0.00 2.78 -15.03
N SER A 36 -0.16 3.85 -15.81
CA SER A 36 -0.59 5.16 -15.31
C SER A 36 -1.82 5.00 -14.43
N VAL A 37 -1.66 5.19 -13.12
CA VAL A 37 -2.73 4.98 -12.16
C VAL A 37 -3.78 6.06 -12.40
N THR A 38 -4.82 5.70 -13.14
CA THR A 38 -6.02 6.50 -13.31
C THR A 38 -6.53 6.85 -11.91
N ILE A 39 -6.55 8.14 -11.57
CA ILE A 39 -6.98 8.61 -10.25
C ILE A 39 -8.52 8.53 -10.17
N GLY A 40 -9.00 7.30 -10.00
CA GLY A 40 -10.36 6.98 -9.63
C GLY A 40 -10.35 6.19 -8.33
N THR A 41 -11.26 6.54 -7.43
CA THR A 41 -11.41 5.93 -6.10
C THR A 41 -11.35 4.40 -6.17
N TRP A 42 -10.48 3.80 -5.36
CA TRP A 42 -10.21 2.37 -5.34
C TRP A 42 -11.51 1.58 -5.25
N THR A 43 -11.75 0.76 -6.27
CA THR A 43 -12.92 -0.10 -6.34
C THR A 43 -12.49 -1.51 -6.01
N ARG A 44 -13.06 -2.06 -4.93
CA ARG A 44 -12.81 -3.43 -4.48
C ARG A 44 -12.82 -4.42 -5.65
N PRO A 45 -11.76 -5.23 -5.85
CA PRO A 45 -11.73 -6.23 -6.91
C PRO A 45 -12.90 -7.21 -6.78
N LYS A 46 -13.37 -7.73 -7.92
CA LYS A 46 -14.44 -8.72 -7.99
C LYS A 46 -13.87 -9.99 -8.61
N THR A 47 -14.03 -11.15 -7.95
CA THR A 47 -13.69 -12.41 -8.60
C THR A 47 -14.80 -12.81 -9.56
N ASN A 48 -14.46 -13.31 -10.74
CA ASN A 48 -15.43 -13.78 -11.74
C ASN A 48 -16.26 -14.99 -11.28
N SER A 49 -15.94 -15.56 -10.11
CA SER A 49 -16.57 -16.77 -9.56
C SER A 49 -17.64 -16.49 -8.50
N GLY A 50 -17.97 -15.22 -8.24
CA GLY A 50 -18.87 -14.80 -7.15
C GLY A 50 -18.26 -14.95 -5.75
N LYS A 51 -17.08 -15.58 -5.62
CA LYS A 51 -16.33 -15.66 -4.37
C LYS A 51 -15.84 -14.28 -3.95
N ARG A 52 -15.78 -14.06 -2.63
CA ARG A 52 -15.10 -12.90 -2.03
C ARG A 52 -13.60 -12.97 -2.37
N PRO A 53 -12.96 -11.86 -2.79
CA PRO A 53 -11.52 -11.84 -3.06
C PRO A 53 -10.70 -12.31 -1.86
N SER A 54 -9.60 -13.01 -2.15
CA SER A 54 -8.59 -13.39 -1.17
C SER A 54 -7.88 -12.18 -0.58
N LYS A 55 -7.20 -12.40 0.55
CA LYS A 55 -6.38 -11.38 1.21
C LYS A 55 -5.28 -10.84 0.29
N LYS A 56 -4.66 -11.71 -0.51
CA LYS A 56 -3.67 -11.35 -1.52
C LYS A 56 -4.25 -10.50 -2.65
N GLU A 57 -5.35 -10.93 -3.28
CA GLU A 57 -6.00 -10.12 -4.34
C GLU A 57 -6.37 -8.71 -3.85
N LEU A 58 -6.72 -8.57 -2.56
CA LEU A 58 -7.00 -7.29 -1.93
C LEU A 58 -5.72 -6.46 -1.71
N SER A 59 -4.66 -7.02 -1.12
CA SER A 59 -3.41 -6.31 -0.89
C SER A 59 -2.74 -5.88 -2.21
N ASP A 60 -2.68 -6.79 -3.18
CA ASP A 60 -2.13 -6.56 -4.51
C ASP A 60 -2.91 -5.43 -5.22
N SER A 61 -4.26 -5.41 -5.12
CA SER A 61 -5.10 -4.35 -5.70
C SER A 61 -4.97 -2.97 -5.01
N MET A 62 -4.36 -2.90 -3.82
CA MET A 62 -4.12 -1.67 -3.06
C MET A 62 -2.66 -1.20 -3.17
N GLY A 63 -1.78 -1.97 -3.84
CA GLY A 63 -0.35 -1.69 -3.88
C GLY A 63 0.35 -1.85 -2.53
N ILE A 64 -0.13 -2.75 -1.65
CA ILE A 64 0.48 -3.06 -0.34
C ILE A 64 0.76 -4.56 -0.20
N ASP A 65 1.60 -4.94 0.75
CA ASP A 65 1.83 -6.35 1.07
C ASP A 65 0.73 -6.95 1.97
N GLU A 66 0.73 -8.28 2.08
CA GLU A 66 -0.24 -9.01 2.87
C GLU A 66 -0.14 -8.77 4.39
N SER A 67 1.03 -8.37 4.93
CA SER A 67 1.19 -8.01 6.34
C SER A 67 0.68 -6.59 6.62
N ALA A 68 0.96 -5.65 5.72
CA ALA A 68 0.39 -4.30 5.70
C ALA A 68 -1.15 -4.34 5.72
N TYR A 69 -1.77 -5.13 4.83
CA TYR A 69 -3.23 -5.33 4.82
C TYR A 69 -3.74 -5.89 6.16
N GLY A 70 -3.06 -6.90 6.72
CA GLY A 70 -3.45 -7.51 8.00
C GLY A 70 -3.37 -6.53 9.16
N PHE A 71 -2.34 -5.68 9.16
CA PHE A 71 -2.14 -4.64 10.17
C PHE A 71 -3.16 -3.51 10.05
N LEU A 72 -3.45 -3.03 8.84
CA LEU A 72 -4.52 -2.06 8.57
C LEU A 72 -5.87 -2.56 9.09
N MET A 73 -6.22 -3.82 8.81
CA MET A 73 -7.46 -4.42 9.32
C MET A 73 -7.49 -4.51 10.86
N SER A 74 -6.34 -4.73 11.49
CA SER A 74 -6.20 -4.68 12.96
C SER A 74 -6.40 -3.27 13.51
N LEU A 75 -5.74 -2.26 12.93
CA LEU A 75 -5.90 -0.86 13.32
C LEU A 75 -7.34 -0.37 13.15
N ALA A 76 -7.98 -0.67 12.01
CA ALA A 76 -9.38 -0.35 11.75
C ALA A 76 -10.30 -1.01 12.78
N THR A 77 -10.17 -2.32 13.01
CA THR A 77 -10.99 -3.02 14.00
C THR A 77 -10.79 -2.47 15.41
N ASN A 78 -9.58 -2.05 15.78
CA ASN A 78 -9.28 -1.56 17.12
C ASN A 78 -9.78 -0.12 17.33
N ALA A 79 -9.54 0.80 16.39
CA ALA A 79 -10.12 2.15 16.42
C ALA A 79 -11.66 2.12 16.50
N LEU A 80 -12.28 1.21 15.74
CA LEU A 80 -13.73 1.11 15.68
C LEU A 80 -14.31 0.32 16.86
N SER A 81 -13.50 -0.47 17.58
CA SER A 81 -13.89 -1.07 18.87
C SER A 81 -13.98 -0.03 19.98
N GLU A 82 -13.08 0.96 19.99
CA GLU A 82 -13.10 2.10 20.90
C GLU A 82 -14.33 2.97 20.64
N GLN A 83 -14.55 3.38 19.38
CA GLN A 83 -15.75 4.14 18.99
C GLN A 83 -17.06 3.40 19.31
N ILE A 84 -17.11 2.08 19.15
CA ILE A 84 -18.29 1.27 19.53
C ILE A 84 -18.51 1.21 21.05
N GLN A 85 -17.45 1.28 21.87
CA GLN A 85 -17.58 1.32 23.33
C GLN A 85 -18.12 2.69 23.81
N GLU A 86 -17.82 3.77 23.10
CA GLU A 86 -18.33 5.12 23.36
C GLU A 86 -19.75 5.35 22.79
N LYS A 87 -20.03 4.79 21.61
CA LYS A 87 -21.20 5.12 20.78
C LYS A 87 -22.06 3.89 20.48
N GLN A 88 -22.85 3.48 21.47
CA GLN A 88 -23.72 2.28 21.41
C GLN A 88 -24.56 2.16 20.13
N HIS A 89 -25.07 3.28 19.58
CA HIS A 89 -25.88 3.31 18.35
C HIS A 89 -25.15 2.75 17.11
N LEU A 90 -23.81 2.77 17.09
CA LEU A 90 -23.00 2.12 16.04
C LEU A 90 -23.10 0.59 16.09
N VAL A 91 -23.44 0.01 17.24
CA VAL A 91 -23.71 -1.43 17.42
C VAL A 91 -25.10 -1.80 16.96
N ASP A 92 -26.08 -0.96 17.25
CA ASP A 92 -27.50 -1.22 16.98
C ASP A 92 -27.81 -1.08 15.48
N THR A 93 -27.11 -0.15 14.81
CA THR A 93 -27.15 0.04 13.36
C THR A 93 -26.70 -1.24 12.64
N ASN A 94 -27.61 -1.86 11.87
CA ASN A 94 -27.35 -3.21 11.34
C ASN A 94 -26.52 -3.29 10.06
N ARG A 95 -26.44 -2.22 9.26
CA ARG A 95 -25.64 -2.15 8.01
C ARG A 95 -24.84 -0.85 7.96
N TRP A 96 -23.59 -0.91 7.47
CA TRP A 96 -22.71 0.26 7.33
C TRP A 96 -23.32 1.37 6.46
N SER A 97 -24.10 1.00 5.44
CA SER A 97 -24.90 1.92 4.62
C SER A 97 -25.78 2.86 5.47
N ASN A 98 -26.31 2.36 6.59
CA ASN A 98 -27.29 3.04 7.44
C ASN A 98 -26.68 3.88 8.57
N VAL A 99 -25.35 3.86 8.76
CA VAL A 99 -24.66 4.78 9.69
C VAL A 99 -24.77 6.20 9.13
N HIS A 100 -25.02 7.22 9.95
CA HIS A 100 -25.17 8.60 9.46
C HIS A 100 -23.87 9.14 8.83
N GLY A 101 -23.97 10.15 7.95
CA GLY A 101 -22.81 10.74 7.27
C GLY A 101 -21.76 11.22 8.27
N ASP A 102 -22.18 12.04 9.23
CA ASP A 102 -21.32 12.63 10.27
C ASP A 102 -20.63 11.54 11.12
N GLN A 103 -21.39 10.52 11.52
CA GLN A 103 -20.86 9.34 12.24
C GLN A 103 -19.83 8.55 11.41
N LYS A 104 -19.97 8.51 10.08
CA LYS A 104 -18.93 7.92 9.20
C LYS A 104 -17.68 8.78 9.18
N VAL A 105 -17.81 10.11 9.12
CA VAL A 105 -16.67 11.05 9.15
C VAL A 105 -15.86 10.86 10.45
N GLU A 106 -16.50 10.89 11.61
CA GLU A 106 -15.85 10.63 12.91
C GLU A 106 -15.08 9.28 12.93
N VAL A 107 -15.67 8.24 12.32
CA VAL A 107 -15.08 6.90 12.24
C VAL A 107 -13.91 6.83 11.24
N TYR A 108 -13.98 7.56 10.11
CA TYR A 108 -12.87 7.71 9.17
C TYR A 108 -11.71 8.49 9.80
N GLU A 109 -11.98 9.57 10.53
CA GLU A 109 -11.00 10.37 11.25
C GLU A 109 -10.31 9.55 12.36
N ALA A 110 -11.08 8.85 13.20
CA ALA A 110 -10.53 8.02 14.27
C ALA A 110 -9.60 6.91 13.74
N PHE A 111 -9.97 6.27 12.63
CA PHE A 111 -9.12 5.30 11.95
C PHE A 111 -7.86 5.95 11.35
N SER A 112 -8.02 7.03 10.60
CA SER A 112 -6.92 7.71 9.92
C SER A 112 -5.91 8.30 10.90
N GLN A 113 -6.36 8.90 12.00
CA GLN A 113 -5.50 9.41 13.06
C GLN A 113 -4.71 8.27 13.73
N LYS A 114 -5.32 7.10 13.94
CA LYS A 114 -4.63 5.94 14.53
C LYS A 114 -3.55 5.39 13.62
N VAL A 115 -3.78 5.40 12.30
CA VAL A 115 -2.77 5.02 11.30
C VAL A 115 -1.66 6.08 11.22
N ALA A 116 -2.01 7.37 11.24
CA ALA A 116 -1.04 8.47 11.27
C ALA A 116 -0.11 8.39 12.51
N ASN A 117 -0.67 8.25 13.71
CA ASN A 117 0.08 8.07 14.95
C ASN A 117 0.98 6.82 14.90
N THR A 118 0.53 5.75 14.24
CA THR A 118 1.34 4.53 14.07
C THR A 118 2.48 4.73 13.07
N SER A 119 2.28 5.47 11.98
CA SER A 119 3.33 5.77 11.00
C SER A 119 4.48 6.61 11.58
N GLN A 120 4.22 7.40 12.64
CA GLN A 120 5.27 8.15 13.35
C GLN A 120 6.25 7.25 14.11
N THR A 121 5.80 6.08 14.59
CA THR A 121 6.66 5.10 15.30
C THR A 121 7.14 3.96 14.41
N ARG A 122 6.53 3.80 13.22
CA ARG A 122 6.89 2.80 12.20
C ARG A 122 7.05 3.44 10.81
N PRO A 123 8.26 3.91 10.43
CA PRO A 123 8.51 4.54 9.14
C PRO A 123 8.27 3.63 7.93
N ASP A 124 8.34 2.32 8.13
CA ASP A 124 7.95 1.28 7.17
C ASP A 124 6.45 1.29 6.83
N PHE A 125 5.62 2.02 7.60
CA PHE A 125 4.18 2.15 7.41
C PHE A 125 3.79 3.47 6.69
N ASN A 126 4.77 4.21 6.15
CA ASN A 126 4.49 5.40 5.33
C ASN A 126 3.72 5.08 4.04
N GLN A 127 4.02 3.96 3.37
CA GLN A 127 3.26 3.52 2.18
C GLN A 127 1.78 3.28 2.50
N ILE A 128 1.49 2.71 3.68
CA ILE A 128 0.13 2.49 4.19
C ILE A 128 -0.61 3.82 4.42
N LYS A 129 0.08 4.84 4.93
CA LYS A 129 -0.48 6.19 5.10
C LYS A 129 -0.86 6.83 3.76
N GLU A 130 -0.06 6.61 2.71
CA GLU A 130 -0.38 7.06 1.36
C GLU A 130 -1.61 6.34 0.78
N CYS A 131 -1.76 5.03 0.99
CA CYS A 131 -2.95 4.27 0.57
C CYS A 131 -4.26 4.77 1.23
N LEU A 132 -4.20 5.38 2.42
CA LEU A 132 -5.37 5.98 3.06
C LEU A 132 -5.73 7.39 2.55
N LYS A 133 -5.06 7.88 1.51
CA LYS A 133 -5.55 9.02 0.71
C LYS A 133 -6.71 8.63 -0.22
N ASP A 134 -6.90 7.34 -0.46
CA ASP A 134 -8.01 6.84 -1.26
C ASP A 134 -9.25 6.57 -0.39
N GLU A 135 -10.33 7.31 -0.64
CA GLU A 135 -11.61 7.20 0.09
C GLU A 135 -12.24 5.80 0.01
N GLY A 136 -12.00 5.06 -1.08
CA GLY A 136 -12.48 3.70 -1.29
C GLY A 136 -11.73 2.70 -0.41
N ILE A 137 -10.42 2.87 -0.25
CA ILE A 137 -9.60 2.11 0.69
C ILE A 137 -10.01 2.43 2.14
N VAL A 138 -10.16 3.71 2.49
CA VAL A 138 -10.60 4.14 3.82
C VAL A 138 -11.97 3.55 4.18
N ASN A 139 -12.98 3.76 3.33
CA ASN A 139 -14.33 3.25 3.53
C ASN A 139 -14.38 1.71 3.60
N TYR A 140 -13.54 1.02 2.81
CA TYR A 140 -13.43 -0.44 2.87
C TYR A 140 -12.90 -0.94 4.21
N PHE A 141 -11.76 -0.41 4.68
CA PHE A 141 -11.17 -0.84 5.95
C PHE A 141 -12.05 -0.47 7.15
N THR A 142 -12.71 0.70 7.14
CA THR A 142 -13.67 1.03 8.21
C THR A 142 -14.93 0.19 8.15
N GLN A 143 -15.49 -0.11 6.98
CA GLN A 143 -16.67 -0.99 6.88
C GLN A 143 -16.36 -2.39 7.44
N GLU A 144 -15.25 -3.01 7.02
CA GLU A 144 -14.89 -4.36 7.44
C GLU A 144 -14.43 -4.37 8.93
N GLY A 145 -13.68 -3.36 9.36
CA GLY A 145 -13.30 -3.15 10.76
C GLY A 145 -14.51 -2.94 11.68
N TRP A 146 -15.55 -2.24 11.21
CA TRP A 146 -16.80 -2.02 11.94
C TRP A 146 -17.60 -3.32 12.09
N VAL A 147 -17.67 -4.16 11.05
CA VAL A 147 -18.28 -5.50 11.13
C VAL A 147 -17.55 -6.36 12.18
N LEU A 148 -16.22 -6.35 12.18
CA LEU A 148 -15.41 -7.10 13.14
C LEU A 148 -15.54 -6.55 14.58
N ALA A 149 -15.54 -5.23 14.75
CA ALA A 149 -15.71 -4.58 16.05
C ALA A 149 -17.11 -4.82 16.63
N ARG A 150 -18.18 -4.71 15.82
CA ARG A 150 -19.55 -5.10 16.24
C ARG A 150 -19.63 -6.55 16.65
N LYS A 151 -18.97 -7.46 15.93
CA LYS A 151 -18.93 -8.89 16.31
C LYS A 151 -18.23 -9.07 17.67
N ARG A 152 -17.05 -8.47 17.87
CA ARG A 152 -16.33 -8.50 19.15
C ARG A 152 -17.20 -7.98 20.31
N TRP A 153 -17.84 -6.82 20.14
CA TRP A 153 -18.74 -6.25 21.15
C TRP A 153 -19.93 -7.15 21.44
N LYS A 154 -20.58 -7.72 20.41
CA LYS A 154 -21.75 -8.58 20.60
C LYS A 154 -21.39 -9.84 21.38
N ASN A 155 -20.34 -10.57 20.98
CA ASN A 155 -19.83 -11.73 21.72
C ASN A 155 -19.54 -11.40 23.19
N LYS A 156 -18.79 -10.31 23.46
CA LYS A 156 -18.45 -9.86 24.82
C LYS A 156 -19.67 -9.64 25.71
N ASN A 157 -20.77 -9.13 25.16
CA ASN A 157 -21.98 -8.78 25.92
C ASN A 157 -23.10 -9.84 25.84
N SER A 158 -23.00 -10.84 24.94
CA SER A 158 -23.95 -11.96 24.88
C SER A 158 -23.57 -13.14 25.78
N GLY A 159 -22.37 -13.15 26.36
CA GLY A 159 -21.91 -14.22 27.24
C GLY A 159 -21.60 -15.55 26.53
N VAL A 160 -21.15 -15.47 25.26
CA VAL A 160 -20.85 -16.62 24.37
C VAL A 160 -19.50 -16.46 23.67
#